data_AF-X1FRY4-F1
#
_entry.id   AF-X1FRY4-F1
#
_cell.length_a   1.000
_cell.length_b   1.000
_cell.length_c   1.000
_cell.angle_alpha   90.00
_cell.angle_beta   90.00
_cell.angle_gamma   90.00
#
_symmetry.space_group_name_H-M   'P 1'
#
loop_
_entity.id
_entity.type
_entity.pdbx_description
1 polymer ?
#
loop_
_entity_poly.entity_id
_entity_poly.type
_entity_poly.pdbx_seq_one_letter_code
_entity_poly.pdbx_strand_id
1 'polypeptide(L)'
;MQKSIVSIVKGTDAQKMVEEALSLLGGVESLIEPNSTVVIKPNIGHTYPPETSVNTSPAMVAAAIKVLRKARPRRIILAEASAIGCDTLKCMEVSGIRKAAEEAGVDKIIDIKREKDLIHIPIRNARSDLTKIAFPRFLLEAEHIVNLPIFKSHASMVFTCALKNMKGTVQDKVHY
;
A
#
# COMPACT_ATOMS: atom_id res chain seq x y z
N MET A 1 -4.35 -26.46 7.18
CA MET A 1 -4.26 -25.13 6.53
C MET A 1 -4.00 -25.34 5.06
N GLN A 2 -4.72 -24.65 4.18
CA GLN A 2 -4.37 -24.59 2.76
C GLN A 2 -3.00 -23.88 2.63
N LYS A 3 -2.11 -24.39 1.78
CA LYS A 3 -0.80 -23.77 1.56
C LYS A 3 -1.00 -22.42 0.87
N SER A 4 -0.22 -21.41 1.28
CA SER A 4 -0.19 -20.13 0.58
C SER A 4 0.32 -20.32 -0.85
N ILE A 5 -0.35 -19.70 -1.81
CA ILE A 5 0.09 -19.64 -3.21
C ILE A 5 1.04 -18.45 -3.33
N VAL A 6 2.21 -18.65 -3.94
CA VAL A 6 3.25 -17.64 -4.07
C VAL A 6 3.79 -17.64 -5.50
N SER A 7 3.80 -16.48 -6.14
CA SER A 7 4.49 -16.23 -7.42
C SER A 7 5.79 -15.47 -7.17
N ILE A 8 6.88 -15.85 -7.85
CA ILE A 8 8.17 -15.17 -7.76
C ILE A 8 8.62 -14.85 -9.18
N VAL A 9 8.81 -13.55 -9.47
CA VAL A 9 9.28 -13.05 -10.76
C VAL A 9 10.48 -12.15 -10.54
N LYS A 10 11.47 -12.23 -11.45
CA LYS A 10 12.69 -11.43 -11.42
C LYS A 10 12.87 -10.75 -12.78
N GLY A 11 13.22 -9.47 -12.76
CA GLY A 11 13.42 -8.69 -13.97
C GLY A 11 13.78 -7.25 -13.65
N THR A 12 13.80 -6.41 -14.68
CA THR A 12 14.08 -4.96 -14.57
C THR A 12 12.92 -4.10 -15.07
N ASP A 13 11.95 -4.70 -15.78
CA ASP A 13 10.74 -4.02 -16.27
C ASP A 13 9.58 -4.27 -15.31
N ALA A 14 9.24 -3.24 -14.53
CA ALA A 14 8.18 -3.31 -13.52
C ALA A 14 6.82 -3.74 -14.10
N GLN A 15 6.47 -3.28 -15.30
CA GLN A 15 5.18 -3.61 -15.93
C GLN A 15 5.12 -5.10 -16.22
N LYS A 16 6.14 -5.65 -16.89
CA LYS A 16 6.19 -7.08 -17.21
C LYS A 16 6.24 -7.95 -15.96
N MET A 17 7.01 -7.53 -14.95
CA MET A 17 7.12 -8.28 -13.70
C MET A 17 5.79 -8.40 -12.96
N VAL A 18 5.02 -7.30 -12.87
CA VAL A 18 3.70 -7.32 -12.20
C VAL A 18 2.70 -8.15 -13.01
N GLU A 19 2.70 -8.02 -14.35
CA GLU A 19 1.83 -8.81 -15.21
C GLU A 19 2.10 -10.32 -15.09
N GLU A 20 3.37 -10.72 -15.17
CA GLU A 20 3.79 -12.10 -15.03
C GLU A 20 3.47 -12.66 -13.64
N ALA A 21 3.77 -11.90 -12.57
CA ALA A 21 3.50 -12.33 -11.21
C ALA A 21 2.00 -12.60 -10.99
N LEU A 22 1.13 -11.70 -11.44
CA LEU A 22 -0.31 -11.88 -11.30
C LEU A 22 -0.86 -12.95 -12.25
N SER A 23 -0.28 -13.13 -13.44
CA SER A 23 -0.63 -14.23 -14.35
C SER A 23 -0.38 -15.60 -13.71
N LEU A 24 0.78 -15.78 -13.06
CA LEU A 24 1.13 -17.01 -12.33
C LEU A 24 0.18 -17.31 -11.15
N LEU A 25 -0.55 -16.32 -10.66
CA LEU A 25 -1.57 -16.46 -9.61
C LEU A 25 -2.98 -16.72 -10.16
N GLY A 26 -3.15 -16.89 -11.47
CA GLY A 26 -4.44 -17.09 -12.13
C GLY A 26 -4.97 -15.85 -12.87
N GLY A 27 -4.16 -14.79 -12.97
CA GLY A 27 -4.52 -13.54 -13.62
C GLY A 27 -5.20 -12.55 -12.69
N VAL A 28 -5.09 -11.26 -12.99
CA VAL A 28 -5.61 -10.19 -12.12
C VAL A 28 -7.13 -10.25 -11.94
N GLU A 29 -7.88 -10.70 -12.95
CA GLU A 29 -9.34 -10.89 -12.88
C GLU A 29 -9.76 -12.01 -11.92
N SER A 30 -8.85 -12.92 -11.55
CA SER A 30 -9.12 -13.95 -10.53
C SER A 30 -8.94 -13.44 -9.09
N LEU A 31 -8.28 -12.28 -8.93
CA LEU A 31 -7.88 -11.73 -7.63
C LEU A 31 -8.66 -10.46 -7.26
N ILE A 32 -9.11 -9.70 -8.26
CA ILE A 32 -9.80 -8.43 -8.09
C ILE A 32 -11.18 -8.53 -8.72
N GLU A 33 -12.20 -8.23 -7.93
CA GLU A 33 -13.58 -8.22 -8.36
C GLU A 33 -13.84 -7.01 -9.28
N PRO A 34 -14.60 -7.17 -10.37
CA PRO A 34 -15.03 -6.04 -11.18
C PRO A 34 -15.95 -5.12 -10.36
N ASN A 35 -15.96 -3.83 -10.68
CA ASN A 35 -16.75 -2.80 -9.97
C ASN A 35 -16.41 -2.64 -8.46
N SER A 36 -15.29 -3.20 -7.99
CA SER A 36 -14.80 -3.05 -6.61
C SER A 36 -14.03 -1.74 -6.36
N THR A 37 -13.85 -1.41 -5.08
CA THR A 37 -12.86 -0.44 -4.62
C THR A 37 -11.56 -1.16 -4.24
N VAL A 38 -10.47 -0.80 -4.92
CA VAL A 38 -9.13 -1.31 -4.63
C VAL A 38 -8.30 -0.20 -3.98
N VAL A 39 -7.75 -0.47 -2.81
CA VAL A 39 -6.76 0.40 -2.16
C VAL A 39 -5.38 -0.16 -2.38
N ILE A 40 -4.50 0.60 -3.04
CA ILE A 40 -3.08 0.29 -3.16
C ILE A 40 -2.34 1.02 -2.05
N LYS A 41 -1.61 0.24 -1.24
CA LYS A 41 -0.82 0.73 -0.12
C LYS A 41 0.68 0.49 -0.40
N PRO A 42 1.39 1.45 -1.03
CA PRO A 42 2.84 1.37 -1.21
C PRO A 42 3.60 1.53 0.11
N ASN A 43 4.93 1.65 0.08
CA ASN A 43 5.71 2.17 1.19
C ASN A 43 6.15 3.60 0.86
N ILE A 44 5.67 4.59 1.63
CA ILE A 44 6.06 6.01 1.48
C ILE A 44 6.39 6.56 2.85
N GLY A 45 7.53 6.13 3.40
CA GLY A 45 7.90 6.41 4.79
C GLY A 45 8.54 7.77 5.01
N HIS A 46 9.37 8.23 4.08
CA HIS A 46 10.22 9.41 4.28
C HIS A 46 10.44 10.19 2.99
N THR A 47 10.82 11.47 3.14
CA THR A 47 11.07 12.40 2.04
C THR A 47 12.42 12.13 1.37
N TYR A 48 12.49 11.06 0.57
CA TYR A 48 13.67 10.71 -0.20
C TYR A 48 13.32 10.42 -1.66
N PRO A 49 14.24 10.76 -2.59
CA PRO A 49 14.04 10.52 -4.01
C PRO A 49 14.19 9.02 -4.33
N PRO A 50 13.64 8.55 -5.47
CA PRO A 50 13.46 7.12 -5.75
C PRO A 50 14.77 6.32 -5.81
N GLU A 51 15.90 6.95 -6.15
CA GLU A 51 17.23 6.34 -6.28
C GLU A 51 17.73 5.77 -4.95
N THR A 52 17.21 6.28 -3.84
CA THR A 52 17.58 5.83 -2.49
C THR A 52 16.95 4.49 -2.09
N SER A 53 15.92 4.03 -2.82
CA SER A 53 15.13 2.83 -2.47
C SER A 53 14.56 2.87 -1.04
N VAL A 54 14.35 4.07 -0.48
CA VAL A 54 13.69 4.23 0.81
C VAL A 54 12.19 3.98 0.69
N ASN A 55 11.57 4.37 -0.41
CA ASN A 55 10.14 4.18 -0.68
C ASN A 55 9.95 3.15 -1.79
N THR A 56 8.72 2.65 -1.96
CA THR A 56 8.38 1.78 -3.10
C THR A 56 8.68 2.50 -4.41
N SER A 57 9.25 1.79 -5.38
CA SER A 57 9.58 2.37 -6.70
C SER A 57 8.34 2.96 -7.38
N PRO A 58 8.40 4.19 -7.91
CA PRO A 58 7.31 4.79 -8.70
C PRO A 58 6.89 3.90 -9.88
N ALA A 59 7.85 3.24 -10.54
CA ALA A 59 7.57 2.33 -11.64
C ALA A 59 6.74 1.11 -11.20
N MET A 60 6.99 0.57 -10.01
CA MET A 60 6.20 -0.52 -9.44
C MET A 60 4.78 -0.08 -9.08
N VAL A 61 4.61 1.14 -8.56
CA VAL A 61 3.28 1.70 -8.26
C VAL A 61 2.48 1.89 -9.55
N ALA A 62 3.09 2.50 -10.57
CA ALA A 62 2.45 2.69 -11.87
C ALA A 62 2.07 1.35 -12.53
N ALA A 63 2.97 0.36 -12.48
CA ALA A 63 2.71 -0.98 -13.00
C ALA A 63 1.54 -1.65 -12.28
N ALA A 64 1.51 -1.60 -10.95
CA ALA A 64 0.41 -2.14 -10.16
C ALA A 64 -0.93 -1.51 -10.55
N ILE A 65 -1.02 -0.18 -10.65
CA ILE A 65 -2.24 0.51 -11.06
C ILE A 65 -2.70 0.05 -12.46
N LYS A 66 -1.79 0.05 -13.44
CA LYS A 66 -2.10 -0.34 -14.83
C LYS A 66 -2.59 -1.79 -14.93
N VAL A 67 -1.98 -2.72 -14.21
CA VAL A 67 -2.39 -4.12 -14.25
C VAL A 67 -3.70 -4.35 -13.50
N LEU A 68 -3.87 -3.75 -12.31
CA LEU A 68 -5.12 -3.82 -11.54
C LEU A 68 -6.30 -3.24 -12.32
N ARG A 69 -6.07 -2.23 -13.18
CA ARG A 69 -7.12 -1.68 -14.05
C ARG A 69 -7.72 -2.68 -15.02
N LYS A 70 -6.97 -3.70 -15.45
CA LYS A 70 -7.46 -4.74 -16.36
C LYS A 70 -8.63 -5.53 -15.75
N ALA A 71 -8.72 -5.61 -14.41
CA ALA A 71 -9.83 -6.23 -13.71
C ALA A 71 -11.11 -5.37 -13.63
N ARG A 72 -11.09 -4.16 -14.21
CA ARG A 72 -12.24 -3.22 -14.23
C ARG A 72 -12.80 -2.89 -12.82
N PRO A 73 -11.95 -2.55 -11.82
CA PRO A 73 -12.48 -2.08 -10.55
C PRO A 73 -13.20 -0.74 -10.74
N ARG A 74 -14.21 -0.47 -9.93
CA ARG A 74 -14.95 0.81 -9.93
C ARG A 74 -13.99 1.96 -9.60
N ARG A 75 -13.10 1.75 -8.63
CA ARG A 75 -12.06 2.73 -8.32
C ARG A 75 -10.78 2.13 -7.74
N ILE A 76 -9.66 2.81 -7.98
CA ILE A 76 -8.35 2.54 -7.38
C ILE A 76 -7.93 3.77 -6.58
N ILE A 77 -7.63 3.55 -5.31
CA ILE A 77 -7.16 4.57 -4.37
C ILE A 77 -5.71 4.27 -4.03
N LEU A 78 -4.81 5.22 -4.19
CA LEU A 78 -3.48 5.16 -3.57
C LEU A 78 -3.58 5.75 -2.17
N ALA A 79 -3.25 4.98 -1.13
CA ALA A 79 -3.35 5.46 0.24
C ALA A 79 -2.11 5.10 1.06
N GLU A 80 -1.53 6.08 1.76
CA GLU A 80 -0.40 5.84 2.66
C GLU A 80 -0.39 6.79 3.86
N ALA A 81 0.33 6.42 4.93
CA ALA A 81 0.77 7.32 5.99
C ALA A 81 2.29 7.21 6.16
N SER A 82 2.99 8.32 5.96
CA SER A 82 4.43 8.39 6.17
C SER A 82 4.83 8.21 7.64
N ALA A 83 6.14 8.11 7.92
CA ALA A 83 6.64 7.99 9.29
C ALA A 83 6.18 9.17 10.16
N ILE A 84 6.10 8.96 11.48
CA ILE A 84 5.75 10.02 12.44
C ILE A 84 6.64 11.24 12.20
N GLY A 85 6.05 12.44 12.17
CA GLY A 85 6.75 13.70 11.88
C GLY A 85 7.03 14.00 10.41
N CYS A 86 6.76 13.06 9.49
CA CYS A 86 6.84 13.31 8.05
C CYS A 86 5.48 13.79 7.49
N ASP A 87 5.55 14.66 6.48
CA ASP A 87 4.41 15.03 5.63
C ASP A 87 4.27 13.99 4.49
N THR A 88 3.16 13.24 4.52
CA THR A 88 2.93 12.16 3.55
C THR A 88 2.85 12.66 2.12
N LEU A 89 2.17 13.78 1.87
CA LEU A 89 2.03 14.33 0.52
C LEU A 89 3.40 14.77 0.00
N LYS A 90 4.21 15.43 0.84
CA LYS A 90 5.58 15.78 0.46
C LYS A 90 6.44 14.55 0.16
N CYS A 91 6.28 13.46 0.92
CA CYS A 91 6.98 12.21 0.63
C CYS A 91 6.55 11.61 -0.72
N MET A 92 5.24 11.65 -1.04
CA MET A 92 4.71 11.18 -2.33
C MET A 92 5.25 12.00 -3.51
N GLU A 93 5.39 13.32 -3.34
CA GLU A 93 6.00 14.20 -4.35
C GLU A 93 7.47 13.86 -4.59
N VAL A 94 8.29 13.90 -3.52
CA VAL A 94 9.74 13.76 -3.64
C VAL A 94 10.14 12.37 -4.11
N SER A 95 9.40 11.34 -3.70
CA SER A 95 9.63 9.98 -4.20
C SER A 95 9.23 9.78 -5.66
N GLY A 96 8.49 10.71 -6.27
CA GLY A 96 7.94 10.58 -7.63
C GLY A 96 6.72 9.66 -7.72
N ILE A 97 6.28 9.07 -6.59
CA ILE A 97 5.15 8.14 -6.57
C ILE A 97 3.84 8.83 -6.93
N ARG A 98 3.63 10.08 -6.48
CA ARG A 98 2.39 10.82 -6.80
C ARG A 98 2.20 10.93 -8.30
N LYS A 99 3.21 11.51 -8.98
CA LYS A 99 3.20 11.70 -10.43
C LYS A 99 2.99 10.38 -11.18
N ALA A 100 3.74 9.34 -10.79
CA ALA A 100 3.62 8.03 -11.43
C ALA A 100 2.24 7.39 -11.25
N ALA A 101 1.58 7.59 -10.10
CA ALA A 101 0.24 7.09 -9.85
C ALA A 101 -0.82 7.85 -10.64
N GLU A 102 -0.72 9.18 -10.70
CA GLU A 102 -1.62 10.04 -11.48
C GLU A 102 -1.50 9.72 -12.98
N GLU A 103 -0.28 9.63 -13.53
CA GLU A 103 -0.03 9.24 -14.93
C GLU A 103 -0.51 7.81 -15.25
N ALA A 104 -0.56 6.93 -14.25
CA ALA A 104 -1.08 5.57 -14.41
C ALA A 104 -2.62 5.48 -14.31
N GLY A 105 -3.32 6.58 -13.97
CA GLY A 105 -4.78 6.62 -13.88
C GLY A 105 -5.34 6.14 -12.54
N VAL A 106 -4.70 6.49 -11.41
CA VAL A 106 -5.33 6.38 -10.09
C VAL A 106 -6.52 7.34 -9.98
N ASP A 107 -7.61 6.95 -9.32
CA ASP A 107 -8.78 7.86 -9.19
C ASP A 107 -8.67 8.80 -8.00
N LYS A 108 -7.96 8.36 -6.95
CA LYS A 108 -7.86 9.11 -5.70
C LYS A 108 -6.54 8.82 -4.98
N ILE A 109 -5.96 9.86 -4.41
CA ILE A 109 -4.81 9.77 -3.49
C ILE A 109 -5.28 10.20 -2.11
N ILE A 110 -4.97 9.41 -1.08
CA ILE A 110 -5.35 9.68 0.31
C ILE A 110 -4.09 9.67 1.19
N ASP A 111 -3.87 10.78 1.90
CA ASP A 111 -3.00 10.80 3.07
C ASP A 111 -3.78 10.26 4.27
N ILE A 112 -3.48 9.03 4.67
CA ILE A 112 -4.18 8.33 5.76
C ILE A 112 -4.06 9.12 7.07
N LYS A 113 -2.98 9.88 7.28
CA LYS A 113 -2.80 10.71 8.49
C LYS A 113 -3.84 11.82 8.62
N ARG A 114 -4.37 12.29 7.49
CA ARG A 114 -5.35 13.38 7.44
C ARG A 114 -6.78 12.85 7.46
N GLU A 115 -6.97 11.52 7.47
CA GLU A 115 -8.29 10.91 7.50
C GLU A 115 -8.95 11.11 8.88
N LYS A 116 -10.19 11.59 8.86
CA LYS A 116 -10.97 11.93 10.06
C LYS A 116 -12.09 10.93 10.32
N ASP A 117 -12.56 10.22 9.30
CA ASP A 117 -13.56 9.16 9.47
C ASP A 117 -12.90 7.88 9.97
N LEU A 118 -12.71 7.85 11.30
CA LEU A 118 -12.07 6.76 12.02
C LEU A 118 -13.11 5.96 12.79
N ILE A 119 -13.03 4.64 12.67
CA ILE A 119 -13.78 3.72 13.52
C ILE A 119 -12.88 3.07 14.55
N HIS A 120 -13.43 2.85 15.74
CA HIS A 120 -12.71 2.22 16.85
C HIS A 120 -13.01 0.72 16.86
N ILE A 121 -11.99 -0.09 16.56
CA ILE A 121 -12.11 -1.54 16.45
C ILE A 121 -11.41 -2.18 17.64
N PRO A 122 -12.10 -3.02 18.44
CA PRO A 122 -11.45 -3.78 19.51
C PRO A 122 -10.55 -4.87 18.93
N ILE A 123 -9.37 -5.05 19.51
CA ILE A 123 -8.46 -6.14 19.15
C ILE A 123 -8.87 -7.37 19.94
N ARG A 124 -9.41 -8.38 19.24
CA ARG A 124 -9.79 -9.66 19.85
C ARG A 124 -8.53 -10.36 20.39
N ASN A 125 -8.60 -10.83 21.65
CA ASN A 125 -7.49 -11.51 22.33
C ASN A 125 -6.19 -10.68 22.35
N ALA A 126 -6.29 -9.37 22.61
CA ALA A 126 -5.13 -8.49 22.73
C ALA A 126 -4.10 -9.06 23.71
N ARG A 127 -2.84 -9.17 23.25
CA ARG A 127 -1.68 -9.65 24.04
C ARG A 127 -0.70 -8.53 24.37
N SER A 128 -1.10 -7.29 24.15
CA SER A 128 -0.35 -6.08 24.46
C SER A 128 -1.31 -5.03 25.04
N ASP A 129 -0.76 -3.90 25.49
CA ASP A 129 -1.56 -2.76 25.99
C ASP A 129 -2.44 -2.12 24.91
N LEU A 130 -2.26 -2.49 23.63
CA LEU A 130 -3.12 -2.04 22.54
C LEU A 130 -4.37 -2.93 22.48
N THR A 131 -5.45 -2.47 23.11
CA THR A 131 -6.74 -3.20 23.16
C THR A 131 -7.74 -2.78 22.08
N LYS A 132 -7.50 -1.64 21.42
CA LYS A 132 -8.31 -1.12 20.31
C LYS A 132 -7.47 -0.29 19.35
N ILE A 133 -7.92 -0.16 18.10
CA ILE A 133 -7.33 0.71 17.08
C ILE A 133 -8.35 1.71 16.55
N ALA A 134 -7.91 2.94 16.28
CA ALA A 134 -8.64 3.88 15.44
C ALA A 134 -8.20 3.64 13.99
N PHE A 135 -9.14 3.25 13.13
CA PHE A 135 -8.86 2.79 11.79
C PHE A 135 -9.70 3.55 10.76
N PRO A 136 -9.11 4.02 9.64
CA PRO A 136 -9.85 4.66 8.56
C PRO A 136 -10.98 3.77 8.03
N ARG A 137 -12.22 4.26 8.03
CA ARG A 137 -13.37 3.49 7.56
C ARG A 137 -13.20 2.99 6.12
N PHE A 138 -12.70 3.84 5.23
CA PHE A 138 -12.53 3.49 3.82
C PHE A 138 -11.58 2.30 3.59
N LEU A 139 -10.64 2.04 4.50
CA LEU A 139 -9.74 0.89 4.40
C LEU A 139 -10.45 -0.42 4.75
N LEU A 140 -11.50 -0.39 5.58
CA LEU A 140 -12.32 -1.57 5.87
C LEU A 140 -13.42 -1.81 4.85
N GLU A 141 -13.95 -0.73 4.28
CA GLU A 141 -15.01 -0.81 3.28
C GLU A 141 -14.47 -1.13 1.89
N ALA A 142 -13.17 -0.97 1.65
CA ALA A 142 -12.55 -1.40 0.40
C ALA A 142 -12.62 -2.93 0.27
N GLU A 143 -13.13 -3.40 -0.86
CA GLU A 143 -13.22 -4.84 -1.15
C GLU A 143 -11.84 -5.47 -1.36
N HIS A 144 -10.85 -4.68 -1.82
CA HIS A 144 -9.48 -5.14 -1.96
C HIS A 144 -8.46 -4.16 -1.39
N ILE A 145 -7.47 -4.69 -0.67
CA ILE A 145 -6.26 -3.97 -0.29
C ILE A 145 -5.04 -4.66 -0.92
N VAL A 146 -4.35 -3.94 -1.80
CA VAL A 146 -3.09 -4.36 -2.40
C VAL A 146 -1.94 -3.71 -1.63
N ASN A 147 -1.35 -4.49 -0.74
CA ASN A 147 -0.16 -4.08 0.00
C ASN A 147 1.09 -4.21 -0.88
N LEU A 148 1.77 -3.09 -1.17
CA LEU A 148 2.90 -3.01 -2.09
C LEU A 148 4.19 -2.53 -1.37
N PRO A 149 4.75 -3.35 -0.46
CA PRO A 149 5.93 -3.00 0.32
C PRO A 149 7.21 -2.99 -0.54
N ILE A 150 8.26 -2.40 0.01
CA ILE A 150 9.65 -2.59 -0.45
C ILE A 150 10.42 -3.44 0.56
N PHE A 151 11.20 -4.42 0.10
CA PHE A 151 12.07 -5.20 0.96
C PHE A 151 13.40 -4.47 1.17
N LYS A 152 13.67 -4.08 2.41
CA LYS A 152 14.90 -3.36 2.80
C LYS A 152 15.21 -3.53 4.28
N SER A 153 16.45 -3.31 4.69
CA SER A 153 16.82 -3.23 6.10
C SER A 153 16.11 -2.06 6.81
N HIS A 154 15.86 -2.21 8.11
CA HIS A 154 15.19 -1.19 8.92
C HIS A 154 15.76 -1.16 10.33
N ALA A 155 16.21 0.01 10.80
CA ALA A 155 16.87 0.15 12.10
C ALA A 155 16.04 -0.40 13.28
N SER A 156 14.74 -0.11 13.32
CA SER A 156 13.88 -0.49 14.47
C SER A 156 13.19 -1.86 14.35
N MET A 157 13.16 -2.48 13.17
CA MET A 157 12.35 -3.68 12.88
C MET A 157 13.14 -4.77 12.16
N VAL A 158 14.48 -4.62 12.09
CA VAL A 158 15.44 -5.39 11.29
C VAL A 158 15.24 -5.23 9.78
N PHE A 159 14.01 -5.36 9.28
CA PHE A 159 13.66 -5.17 7.87
C PHE A 159 12.24 -4.59 7.68
N THR A 160 11.97 -4.11 6.47
CA THR A 160 10.65 -3.73 5.97
C THR A 160 10.16 -4.81 5.03
N CYS A 161 8.90 -5.24 5.18
CA CYS A 161 8.19 -6.13 4.26
C CYS A 161 6.66 -5.97 4.49
N ALA A 162 5.85 -6.92 4.01
CA ALA A 162 4.39 -6.86 3.99
C ALA A 162 3.75 -6.45 5.32
N LEU A 163 4.02 -7.17 6.42
CA LEU A 163 3.39 -6.88 7.72
C LEU A 163 3.77 -5.49 8.26
N LYS A 164 5.06 -5.13 8.16
CA LYS A 164 5.54 -3.82 8.63
C LYS A 164 4.90 -2.67 7.87
N ASN A 165 4.65 -2.85 6.56
CA ASN A 165 4.04 -1.82 5.74
C ASN A 165 2.64 -1.43 6.25
N MET A 166 1.89 -2.39 6.81
CA MET A 166 0.55 -2.14 7.35
C MET A 166 0.54 -1.19 8.55
N LYS A 167 1.68 -0.91 9.21
CA LYS A 167 1.72 0.09 10.30
C LYS A 167 1.20 1.47 9.85
N GLY A 168 1.41 1.85 8.59
CA GLY A 168 0.91 3.10 8.02
C GLY A 168 -0.60 3.13 7.75
N THR A 169 -1.37 2.14 8.24
CA THR A 169 -2.85 2.19 8.26
C THR A 169 -3.41 2.69 9.58
N VAL A 170 -2.57 2.74 10.62
CA VAL A 170 -2.97 3.16 11.96
C VAL A 170 -2.45 4.57 12.20
N GLN A 171 -3.32 5.42 12.74
CA GLN A 171 -3.02 6.83 13.00
C GLN A 171 -1.78 7.02 13.87
N ASP A 172 -1.13 8.17 13.67
CA ASP A 172 -0.12 8.66 14.61
C ASP A 172 -0.86 8.93 15.93
N LYS A 173 -0.47 8.24 17.02
CA LYS A 173 -0.78 8.72 18.35
C LYS A 173 0.10 9.95 18.55
N VAL A 174 -0.37 11.13 18.13
CA VAL A 174 0.32 12.36 18.49
C VAL A 174 0.39 12.39 20.02
N HIS A 175 1.65 12.47 20.46
CA HIS A 175 2.10 12.72 21.81
C HIS A 175 1.17 13.69 22.56
N TYR A 176 0.77 13.30 23.77
CA TYR A 176 0.44 14.27 24.81
C TYR A 176 1.69 15.08 25.17
#